data_AF-A0A972SXN6-F1
#
_entry.id   AF-A0A972SXN6-F1
#
_cell.length_a   1.000
_cell.length_b   1.000
_cell.length_c   1.000
_cell.angle_alpha   90.00
_cell.angle_beta   90.00
_cell.angle_gamma   90.00
#
_symmetry.space_group_name_H-M   'P 1'
#
loop_
_entity.id
_entity.type
_entity.pdbx_description
1 polymer ?
#
loop_
_entity_poly.entity_id
_entity_poly.type
_entity_poly.pdbx_seq_one_letter_code
_entity_poly.pdbx_strand_id
1 'polypeptide(L)'
;MAIVNPQKITREDAALLFELWQEHDSSEFKVIFVEKPCSHWPSPLPSCVKVDSGLFADSHKLRLSILRQKTSANRQEHIARQCEERISRILMILKRLQKGPVKTRELAKEFNVSIRTVQRDIRILERIGEPIGYDEREKAFFLLTRESLWE
;
A
#
# COMPACT_ATOMS: atom_id res chain seq x y z
N MET A 1 14.21 15.62 0.51
CA MET A 1 13.88 16.32 1.78
C MET A 1 15.16 16.84 2.40
N ALA A 2 15.30 18.15 2.57
CA ALA A 2 16.48 18.78 3.16
C ALA A 2 16.09 19.47 4.49
N ILE A 3 16.90 19.29 5.54
CA ILE A 3 16.73 19.97 6.83
C ILE A 3 17.80 21.06 6.91
N VAL A 4 17.38 22.31 6.94
CA VAL A 4 18.28 23.47 6.89
C VAL A 4 18.17 24.25 8.20
N ASN A 5 19.31 24.54 8.84
CA ASN A 5 19.35 25.54 9.88
C ASN A 5 19.58 26.91 9.23
N PRO A 6 18.60 27.83 9.28
CA PRO A 6 18.74 29.11 8.61
C PRO A 6 19.79 30.04 9.20
N GLN A 7 20.24 29.81 10.43
CA GLN A 7 21.30 30.62 11.04
C GLN A 7 22.71 30.20 10.60
N LYS A 8 22.86 29.07 9.91
CA LYS A 8 24.16 28.46 9.61
C LYS A 8 24.50 28.42 8.13
N ILE A 9 23.61 28.90 7.27
CA ILE A 9 23.85 28.98 5.82
C ILE A 9 24.41 30.34 5.45
N THR A 10 25.22 30.40 4.40
CA THR A 10 25.65 31.67 3.82
C THR A 10 24.54 32.27 2.95
N ARG A 11 24.64 33.55 2.61
CA ARG A 11 23.65 34.23 1.77
C ARG A 11 23.67 33.68 0.36
N GLU A 12 24.87 33.36 -0.13
CA GLU A 12 25.14 32.80 -1.45
C GLU A 12 24.52 31.40 -1.57
N ASP A 13 24.75 30.54 -0.56
CA ASP A 13 24.17 29.19 -0.52
C ASP A 13 22.64 29.23 -0.37
N ALA A 14 22.09 30.20 0.37
CA ALA A 14 20.65 30.38 0.49
C ALA A 14 19.99 30.78 -0.84
N ALA A 15 20.66 31.64 -1.63
CA ALA A 15 20.19 32.02 -2.95
C ALA A 15 20.23 30.84 -3.93
N LEU A 16 21.34 30.10 -3.94
CA LEU A 16 21.50 28.90 -4.77
C LEU A 16 20.43 27.84 -4.45
N LEU A 17 20.16 27.58 -3.17
CA LEU A 17 19.10 26.66 -2.76
C LEU A 17 17.71 27.12 -3.20
N PHE A 18 17.47 28.44 -3.21
CA PHE A 18 16.19 29.00 -3.65
C PHE A 18 16.00 28.86 -5.16
N GLU A 19 17.05 29.06 -5.95
CA GLU A 19 17.04 28.84 -7.40
C GLU A 19 16.78 27.38 -7.75
N LEU A 20 17.57 26.45 -7.18
CA LEU A 20 17.37 25.01 -7.36
C LEU A 20 15.95 24.57 -6.98
N TRP A 21 15.38 25.21 -5.96
CA TRP A 21 14.05 24.87 -5.48
C TRP A 21 12.92 25.45 -6.35
N GLN A 22 13.15 26.53 -7.10
CA GLN A 22 12.20 27.00 -8.13
C GLN A 22 12.23 26.17 -9.41
N GLU A 23 13.37 25.59 -9.75
CA GLU A 23 13.54 24.75 -10.94
C GLU A 23 12.87 23.37 -10.81
N HIS A 24 12.70 22.87 -9.59
CA HIS A 24 12.09 21.57 -9.31
C HIS A 24 10.62 21.67 -8.85
N ASP A 25 9.77 20.79 -9.36
CA ASP A 25 8.37 20.69 -8.91
C ASP A 25 8.32 20.41 -7.39
N SER A 26 7.67 21.32 -6.66
CA SER A 26 7.57 21.38 -5.20
C SER A 26 7.02 20.10 -4.51
N SER A 27 6.55 19.11 -5.27
CA SER A 27 6.11 17.81 -4.76
C SER A 27 7.27 16.88 -4.37
N GLU A 28 8.42 16.94 -5.08
CA GLU A 28 9.55 16.03 -4.87
C GLU A 28 10.58 16.55 -3.85
N PHE A 29 10.72 17.88 -3.73
CA PHE A 29 11.72 18.52 -2.88
C PHE A 29 11.12 19.36 -1.75
N LYS A 30 11.11 18.80 -0.53
CA LYS A 30 10.65 19.49 0.70
C LYS A 30 11.83 20.00 1.54
N VAL A 31 11.84 21.29 1.87
CA VAL A 31 12.81 21.90 2.79
C VAL A 31 12.13 22.15 4.14
N ILE A 32 12.74 21.69 5.23
CA ILE A 32 12.28 21.93 6.60
C ILE A 32 13.30 22.84 7.28
N PHE A 33 12.84 24.02 7.70
CA PHE A 33 13.65 24.92 8.50
C PHE A 33 13.56 24.53 9.97
N VAL A 34 14.71 24.36 10.62
CA VAL A 34 14.79 24.02 12.05
C VAL A 34 14.46 25.23 12.94
N GLU A 35 14.55 26.44 12.38
CA GLU A 35 14.29 27.71 13.05
C GLU A 35 13.57 28.68 12.10
N LYS A 36 13.15 29.85 12.60
CA LYS A 36 12.55 30.89 11.74
C LYS A 36 13.60 31.40 10.73
N PRO A 37 13.31 31.43 9.42
CA PRO A 37 14.22 31.98 8.43
C PRO A 37 14.60 33.43 8.75
N CYS A 38 15.89 33.76 8.63
CA CYS A 38 16.41 35.11 8.82
C CYS A 38 16.07 36.03 7.65
N SER A 39 16.25 37.34 7.86
CA SER A 39 15.93 38.40 6.88
C SER A 39 16.68 38.30 5.55
N HIS A 40 17.73 37.48 5.45
CA HIS A 40 18.49 37.26 4.21
C HIS A 40 17.89 36.21 3.28
N TRP A 41 16.79 35.53 3.67
CA TRP A 41 16.10 34.58 2.80
C TRP A 41 15.24 35.30 1.75
N PRO A 42 15.22 34.83 0.49
CA PRO A 42 14.30 35.34 -0.52
C PRO A 42 12.82 35.16 -0.11
N SER A 43 12.00 36.15 -0.43
CA SER A 43 10.54 36.16 -0.21
C SER A 43 9.83 36.09 -1.58
N PRO A 44 8.65 35.44 -1.69
CA PRO A 44 7.90 34.75 -0.64
C PRO A 44 8.51 33.40 -0.28
N LEU A 45 8.45 33.06 1.01
CA LEU A 45 8.75 31.69 1.42
C LEU A 45 7.63 30.77 0.90
N PRO A 46 7.97 29.59 0.36
CA PRO A 46 6.98 28.53 0.13
C PRO A 46 6.23 28.18 1.41
N SER A 47 5.19 27.34 1.27
CA SER A 47 4.51 26.63 2.35
C SER A 47 5.49 26.10 3.40
N CYS A 48 5.83 26.97 4.35
CA CYS A 48 6.83 26.74 5.36
C CYS A 48 6.10 26.00 6.47
N VAL A 49 6.49 24.75 6.71
CA VAL A 49 6.09 24.06 7.94
C VAL A 49 6.79 24.79 9.08
N LYS A 50 6.08 25.70 9.76
CA LYS A 50 6.56 26.35 10.97
C LYS A 50 6.66 25.28 12.06
N VAL A 51 7.89 24.86 12.38
CA VAL A 51 8.14 24.01 13.54
C VAL A 51 8.25 24.94 14.75
N ASP A 52 7.40 24.73 15.75
CA ASP A 52 7.45 25.48 17.01
C ASP A 52 8.82 25.29 17.66
N SER A 53 9.48 26.37 18.10
CA SER A 53 10.75 26.31 18.82
C SER A 53 10.67 25.55 20.15
N GLY A 54 9.48 25.40 20.74
CA GLY A 54 9.20 24.53 21.88
C GLY A 54 9.05 23.05 21.52
N LEU A 55 8.92 22.73 20.23
CA LEU A 55 9.00 21.38 19.64
C LEU A 55 10.44 21.06 19.24
N PHE A 56 11.44 21.36 20.06
CA PHE A 56 12.62 20.49 20.06
C PHE A 56 12.09 19.11 20.40
N ALA A 57 11.92 18.30 19.35
CA ALA A 57 11.38 16.97 19.45
C ALA A 57 12.23 16.25 20.49
N ASP A 58 11.64 16.01 21.67
CA ASP A 58 12.16 15.04 22.60
C ASP A 58 12.57 13.84 21.76
N SER A 59 13.87 13.55 21.69
CA SER A 59 14.44 12.53 20.82
C SER A 59 13.70 11.20 20.99
N HIS A 60 13.19 10.96 22.20
CA HIS A 60 12.34 9.83 22.51
C HIS A 60 10.97 9.89 21.79
N LYS A 61 10.26 11.02 21.81
CA LYS A 61 8.99 11.21 21.09
C LYS A 61 9.15 11.11 19.57
N LEU A 62 10.25 11.62 19.01
CA LEU A 62 10.56 11.46 17.58
C LEU A 62 10.81 9.99 17.24
N ARG A 63 11.66 9.31 18.01
CA ARG A 63 11.91 7.87 17.85
C ARG A 63 10.62 7.06 17.91
N LEU A 64 9.75 7.31 18.89
CA LEU A 64 8.45 6.65 18.99
C LEU A 64 7.55 6.91 17.77
N SER A 65 7.53 8.14 17.27
CA SER A 65 6.73 8.51 16.09
C SER A 65 7.23 7.82 14.83
N ILE A 66 8.56 7.78 14.63
CA ILE A 66 9.19 7.03 13.53
C ILE A 66 8.89 5.54 13.64
N LEU A 67 9.03 4.95 14.84
CA LEU A 67 8.73 3.53 15.07
C LEU A 67 7.28 3.21 14.75
N ARG A 68 6.32 4.02 15.23
CA ARG A 68 4.90 3.85 14.92
C ARG A 68 4.62 3.91 13.42
N GLN A 69 5.19 4.90 12.74
CA GLN A 69 5.02 5.06 11.30
C GLN A 69 5.61 3.87 10.54
N LYS A 70 6.81 3.41 10.90
CA LYS A 70 7.45 2.23 10.31
C LYS A 70 6.63 0.96 10.55
N THR A 71 6.15 0.73 11.78
CA THR A 71 5.28 -0.42 12.10
C THR A 71 3.99 -0.38 11.29
N SER A 72 3.36 0.80 11.15
CA SER A 72 2.15 0.96 10.35
C SER A 72 2.41 0.71 8.86
N ALA A 73 3.51 1.24 8.31
CA ALA A 73 3.91 1.03 6.92
C ALA A 73 4.17 -0.46 6.62
N ASN A 74 4.95 -1.13 7.48
CA ASN A 74 5.24 -2.56 7.34
C ASN A 74 3.95 -3.40 7.43
N ARG A 75 3.03 -3.05 8.33
CA ARG A 75 1.72 -3.71 8.43
C ARG A 75 0.93 -3.53 7.13
N GLN A 76 0.91 -2.32 6.58
CA GLN A 76 0.18 -2.02 5.35
C GLN A 76 0.77 -2.78 4.16
N GLU A 77 2.09 -2.84 4.06
CA GLU A 77 2.80 -3.61 3.03
C GLU A 77 2.48 -5.11 3.13
N HIS A 78 2.51 -5.67 4.35
CA HIS A 78 2.13 -7.06 4.58
C HIS A 78 0.68 -7.34 4.17
N ILE A 79 -0.26 -6.46 4.54
CA ILE A 79 -1.67 -6.58 4.15
C ILE A 79 -1.80 -6.51 2.62
N ALA A 80 -1.13 -5.57 1.96
CA ALA A 80 -1.15 -5.41 0.52
C ALA A 80 -0.65 -6.68 -0.19
N ARG A 81 0.50 -7.22 0.23
CA ARG A 81 1.06 -8.47 -0.30
C ARG A 81 0.09 -9.64 -0.14
N GLN A 82 -0.49 -9.80 1.05
CA GLN A 82 -1.45 -10.87 1.31
C GLN A 82 -2.74 -10.72 0.48
N CYS A 83 -3.18 -9.48 0.22
CA CYS A 83 -4.28 -9.19 -0.69
C CYS A 83 -3.94 -9.57 -2.14
N GLU A 84 -2.76 -9.21 -2.63
CA GLU A 84 -2.29 -9.54 -3.98
C GLU A 84 -2.22 -11.05 -4.21
N GLU A 85 -1.62 -11.80 -3.28
CA GLU A 85 -1.55 -13.27 -3.32
C GLU A 85 -2.95 -13.91 -3.35
N ARG A 86 -3.89 -13.37 -2.57
CA ARG A 86 -5.27 -13.87 -2.54
C ARG A 86 -6.01 -13.57 -3.84
N ILE A 87 -5.87 -12.37 -4.40
CA ILE A 87 -6.50 -11.99 -5.68
C ILE A 87 -5.99 -12.90 -6.80
N SER A 88 -4.66 -13.06 -6.90
CA SER A 88 -4.03 -13.96 -7.88
C SER A 88 -4.58 -15.38 -7.77
N ARG A 89 -4.67 -15.92 -6.55
CA ARG A 89 -5.23 -17.26 -6.31
C ARG A 89 -6.69 -17.38 -6.72
N ILE A 90 -7.55 -16.42 -6.37
CA ILE A 90 -8.97 -16.42 -6.76
C ILE A 90 -9.12 -16.42 -8.29
N LEU A 91 -8.35 -15.59 -8.99
CA LEU A 91 -8.36 -15.53 -10.45
C LEU A 91 -7.89 -16.85 -11.08
N MET A 92 -6.87 -17.48 -10.51
CA MET A 92 -6.42 -18.80 -10.96
C MET A 92 -7.48 -19.87 -10.73
N ILE A 93 -8.18 -19.87 -9.59
CA ILE A 93 -9.30 -20.78 -9.32
C ILE A 93 -10.40 -20.60 -10.37
N LEU A 94 -10.79 -19.36 -10.67
CA LEU A 94 -11.79 -19.07 -11.70
C LEU A 94 -11.35 -19.60 -13.07
N LYS A 95 -10.09 -19.36 -13.46
CA LYS A 95 -9.54 -19.89 -14.72
C LYS A 95 -9.53 -21.42 -14.77
N ARG A 96 -9.35 -22.10 -13.64
CA ARG A 96 -9.43 -23.57 -13.55
C ARG A 96 -10.87 -24.04 -13.71
N LEU A 97 -11.81 -23.41 -13.01
CA LEU A 97 -13.25 -23.67 -13.10
C LEU A 97 -13.78 -23.51 -14.53
N GLN A 98 -13.30 -22.51 -15.28
CA GLN A 98 -13.63 -22.30 -16.70
C GLN A 98 -13.17 -23.43 -17.62
N LYS A 99 -12.17 -24.23 -17.20
CA LYS A 99 -11.70 -25.40 -17.95
C LYS A 99 -12.44 -26.68 -17.60
N GLY A 100 -13.12 -26.72 -16.45
CA GLY A 100 -13.86 -27.88 -15.97
C GLY A 100 -13.90 -27.99 -14.45
N PRO A 101 -14.48 -29.08 -13.91
CA PRO A 101 -14.62 -29.31 -12.48
C PRO A 101 -13.27 -29.37 -11.74
N VAL A 102 -13.23 -28.82 -10.53
CA VAL A 102 -12.01 -28.72 -9.70
C VAL A 102 -12.22 -29.27 -8.30
N LYS A 103 -11.27 -30.06 -7.80
CA LYS A 103 -11.30 -30.61 -6.43
C LYS A 103 -10.57 -29.68 -5.48
N THR A 104 -11.19 -29.37 -4.34
CA THR A 104 -10.60 -28.43 -3.35
C THR A 104 -9.28 -28.93 -2.76
N ARG A 105 -9.08 -30.25 -2.67
CA ARG A 105 -7.83 -30.87 -2.22
C ARG A 105 -6.67 -30.62 -3.17
N GLU A 106 -6.93 -30.65 -4.47
CA GLU A 106 -5.91 -30.42 -5.50
C GLU A 106 -5.48 -28.95 -5.48
N LEU A 107 -6.45 -28.03 -5.47
CA LEU A 107 -6.19 -26.59 -5.37
C LEU A 107 -5.46 -26.24 -4.05
N ALA A 108 -5.82 -26.87 -2.93
CA ALA A 108 -5.16 -26.66 -1.66
C ALA A 108 -3.68 -27.04 -1.71
N LYS A 109 -3.37 -28.17 -2.36
CA LYS A 109 -1.99 -28.63 -2.58
C LYS A 109 -1.24 -27.71 -3.56
N GLU A 110 -1.86 -27.34 -4.68
CA GLU A 110 -1.27 -26.48 -5.72
C GLU A 110 -0.90 -25.11 -5.16
N PHE A 111 -1.79 -24.48 -4.40
CA PHE A 111 -1.56 -23.15 -3.84
C PHE A 111 -0.89 -23.16 -2.46
N ASN A 112 -0.57 -24.35 -1.91
CA ASN A 112 -0.02 -24.52 -0.57
C ASN A 112 -0.84 -23.81 0.53
N VAL A 113 -2.15 -24.01 0.52
CA VAL A 113 -3.09 -23.43 1.50
C VAL A 113 -4.00 -24.50 2.08
N SER A 114 -4.72 -24.17 3.15
CA SER A 114 -5.73 -25.07 3.69
C SER A 114 -6.91 -25.24 2.72
N ILE A 115 -7.56 -26.41 2.74
CA ILE A 115 -8.83 -26.66 2.02
C ILE A 115 -9.88 -25.59 2.37
N ARG A 116 -9.91 -25.14 3.64
CA ARG A 116 -10.81 -24.09 4.11
C ARG A 116 -10.52 -22.73 3.46
N THR A 117 -9.26 -22.43 3.14
CA THR A 117 -8.87 -21.23 2.40
C THR A 117 -9.42 -21.28 0.98
N VAL A 118 -9.23 -22.41 0.28
CA VAL A 118 -9.79 -22.62 -1.06
C VAL A 118 -11.31 -22.48 -1.07
N GLN A 119 -12.00 -23.13 -0.13
CA GLN A 119 -13.46 -23.00 -0.01
C GLN A 119 -13.92 -21.56 0.23
N ARG A 120 -13.18 -20.78 1.03
CA ARG A 120 -13.49 -19.35 1.21
C ARG A 120 -13.26 -18.56 -0.06
N ASP A 121 -12.21 -18.87 -0.81
CA ASP A 121 -11.92 -18.19 -2.07
C ASP A 121 -12.98 -18.51 -3.14
N ILE A 122 -13.46 -19.76 -3.21
CA ILE A 122 -14.61 -20.15 -4.06
C ILE A 122 -15.89 -19.40 -3.66
N ARG A 123 -16.19 -19.28 -2.36
CA ARG A 123 -17.35 -18.50 -1.88
C ARG A 123 -17.27 -17.01 -2.24
N ILE A 124 -16.09 -16.47 -2.49
CA ILE A 124 -15.98 -15.09 -2.98
C ILE A 124 -16.46 -15.02 -4.42
N LEU A 125 -16.07 -15.98 -5.26
CA LEU A 125 -16.55 -16.08 -6.64
C LEU A 125 -18.08 -16.19 -6.68
N GLU A 126 -18.68 -17.03 -5.84
CA GLU A 126 -20.14 -17.11 -5.69
C GLU A 126 -20.75 -15.76 -5.31
N ARG A 127 -20.17 -15.05 -4.33
CA ARG A 127 -20.67 -13.75 -3.85
C ARG A 127 -20.58 -12.64 -4.89
N ILE A 128 -19.63 -12.71 -5.82
CA ILE A 128 -19.53 -11.75 -6.93
C ILE A 128 -20.42 -12.13 -8.11
N GLY A 129 -21.18 -13.22 -8.00
CA GLY A 129 -22.18 -13.64 -8.98
C GLY A 129 -21.74 -14.72 -9.96
N GLU A 130 -20.57 -15.35 -9.76
CA GLU A 130 -20.18 -16.50 -10.59
C GLU A 130 -21.10 -17.69 -10.29
N PRO A 131 -21.68 -18.34 -11.32
CA PRO A 131 -22.64 -19.42 -11.14
C PRO A 131 -21.90 -20.72 -10.86
N ILE A 132 -21.56 -20.96 -9.59
CA ILE A 132 -20.76 -22.11 -9.17
C ILE A 132 -21.66 -23.20 -8.60
N GLY A 133 -21.52 -24.42 -9.14
CA GLY A 133 -22.13 -25.65 -8.63
C GLY A 133 -21.13 -26.50 -7.85
N TYR A 134 -21.65 -27.45 -7.07
CA TYR A 134 -20.86 -28.44 -6.36
C TYR A 134 -21.43 -29.86 -6.58
N ASP A 135 -20.57 -30.77 -7.01
CA ASP A 135 -20.90 -32.19 -7.19
C ASP A 135 -20.47 -32.95 -5.92
N GLU A 136 -21.44 -33.47 -5.18
CA GLU A 136 -21.20 -34.25 -3.95
C GLU A 136 -20.49 -35.59 -4.19
N ARG A 137 -20.69 -36.22 -5.35
CA ARG A 137 -20.09 -37.51 -5.71
C ARG A 137 -18.62 -37.32 -6.04
N GLU A 138 -18.33 -36.37 -6.92
CA GLU A 138 -16.96 -36.06 -7.34
C GLU A 138 -16.20 -35.20 -6.33
N LYS A 139 -16.91 -34.59 -5.38
CA LYS A 139 -16.40 -33.61 -4.42
C LYS A 139 -15.66 -32.47 -5.11
N ALA A 140 -16.26 -31.98 -6.19
CA ALA A 140 -15.68 -31.01 -7.11
C ALA A 140 -16.62 -29.82 -7.32
N PHE A 141 -16.04 -28.63 -7.45
CA PHE A 141 -16.75 -27.42 -7.86
C PHE A 141 -16.68 -27.25 -9.37
N PHE A 142 -17.71 -26.70 -9.98
CA PHE A 142 -17.78 -26.47 -11.43
C PHE A 142 -18.57 -25.19 -11.72
N LEU A 143 -18.44 -24.63 -12.92
CA LEU A 143 -19.31 -23.54 -13.38
C LEU A 143 -20.56 -24.13 -14.00
N LEU A 144 -21.71 -23.62 -13.58
CA LEU A 144 -23.00 -23.89 -14.20
C LEU A 144 -23.00 -23.20 -15.57
N THR A 145 -23.17 -23.98 -16.64
CA THR A 145 -23.37 -23.43 -17.99
C THR A 145 -24.80 -22.92 -18.11
N ARG A 146 -25.08 -22.04 -19.08
CA ARG A 146 -26.44 -21.50 -19.31
C ARG A 146 -27.50 -22.57 -19.54
N GLU A 147 -27.09 -23.76 -19.97
CA GLU A 147 -27.96 -24.92 -20.16
C GLU A 147 -28.40 -25.54 -18.83
N SER A 148 -27.56 -25.52 -17.79
CA SER A 148 -27.83 -26.15 -16.48
C SER A 148 -28.58 -25.24 -15.49
N LEU A 149 -28.99 -24.04 -15.90
CA LEU A 149 -29.73 -23.11 -15.03
C LEU A 149 -31.25 -23.33 -15.08
N TRP A 150 -31.73 -24.25 -15.92
CA TRP A 150 -33.15 -24.52 -16.16
C TRP A 150 -33.52 -26.00 -15.96
N GLU A 151 -32.63 -26.80 -15.37
CA GLU A 151 -32.91 -28.15 -14.85
C GLU A 151 -33.17 -28.09 -13.34
#